data_AF-A0A2K2U3J8-F1
#
_entry.id   AF-A0A2K2U3J8-F1
#
_cell.length_a   1.000
_cell.length_b   1.000
_cell.length_c   1.000
_cell.angle_alpha   90.00
_cell.angle_beta   90.00
_cell.angle_gamma   90.00
#
_symmetry.space_group_name_H-M   'P 1'
#
loop_
_entity.id
_entity.type
_entity.pdbx_description
1 polymer ?
#
loop_
_entity_poly.entity_id
_entity_poly.type
_entity_poly.pdbx_seq_one_letter_code
_entity_poly.pdbx_strand_id
1 'polypeptide(L)'
;MTHDSTKFNLSPSDELDEFDPLADGADDEDADAADGLAAAPGSAEGALAHASDNGRPAPADERPAEERTADLLASMAPRRKVLLSILAHCFEPRPVAQVNALVDELQQNNFSVYSAANLCALLEKAGALERVTADGQPADDVESEPRVVVVDGVEYLEAGDPVEVCWLATDAGRAAVEADKPLERLRDLLDHDAAYLPIYKRILALCAAEGGAKTPDINAAVDNDLLVQKPRFYAPHFVDKLEKCDALAWQKAWVVTEVGRAGLEMLADVVDKPANGTKTPATADEKE
;
A
#
# COMPACT_ATOMS: atom_id res chain seq x y z
N MET A 1 44.69 29.74 63.53
CA MET A 1 44.47 31.05 62.88
C MET A 1 43.41 30.87 61.81
N THR A 2 42.22 31.37 62.08
CA THR A 2 41.13 31.64 61.13
C THR A 2 41.43 32.90 60.30
N HIS A 3 41.08 32.92 59.02
CA HIS A 3 40.53 34.03 58.20
C HIS A 3 40.41 33.50 56.76
N ASP A 4 39.23 33.35 56.15
CA ASP A 4 38.22 34.34 55.73
C ASP A 4 38.47 34.90 54.31
N SER A 5 37.44 34.70 53.46
CA SER A 5 36.97 35.36 52.23
C SER A 5 37.92 36.33 51.49
N THR A 6 37.93 36.41 50.15
CA THR A 6 36.85 37.06 49.37
C THR A 6 37.12 36.98 47.86
N LYS A 7 36.08 36.58 47.11
CA LYS A 7 35.62 36.97 45.75
C LYS A 7 36.58 37.68 44.78
N PHE A 8 36.62 37.18 43.53
CA PHE A 8 36.65 37.97 42.28
C PHE A 8 35.93 37.15 41.20
N ASN A 9 34.63 37.40 40.98
CA ASN A 9 34.02 38.37 40.05
C ASN A 9 33.94 37.84 38.60
N LEU A 10 32.72 37.47 38.21
CA LEU A 10 32.29 37.24 36.84
C LEU A 10 32.15 38.61 36.15
N SER A 11 32.85 38.82 35.03
CA SER A 11 32.35 39.69 33.97
C SER A 11 32.69 39.09 32.62
N PRO A 12 31.75 39.19 31.66
CA PRO A 12 31.76 38.43 30.42
C PRO A 12 32.58 39.18 29.38
N SER A 13 33.50 38.48 28.74
CA SER A 13 34.16 38.96 27.53
C SER A 13 33.98 37.90 26.47
N ASP A 14 32.92 38.11 25.69
CA ASP A 14 32.80 37.92 24.24
C ASP A 14 33.85 37.01 23.61
N GLU A 15 33.41 35.80 23.27
CA GLU A 15 33.83 35.00 22.10
C GLU A 15 33.03 33.68 22.17
N LEU A 16 31.70 33.79 22.05
CA LEU A 16 30.87 32.69 21.58
C LEU A 16 30.49 33.06 20.16
N ASP A 17 31.29 32.57 19.22
CA ASP A 17 31.04 32.71 17.78
C ASP A 17 29.59 32.27 17.50
N GLU A 18 28.84 33.26 17.05
CA GLU A 18 27.43 33.21 16.69
C GLU A 18 27.29 32.26 15.50
N PHE A 19 26.88 31.03 15.79
CA PHE A 19 26.50 30.04 14.79
C PHE A 19 25.40 30.66 13.91
N ASP A 20 25.75 31.02 12.67
CA ASP A 20 24.83 31.55 11.66
C ASP A 20 24.26 30.38 10.82
N PRO A 21 23.02 29.93 11.11
CA PRO A 21 22.42 28.79 10.43
C PRO A 21 21.97 29.10 8.99
N LEU A 22 22.26 30.30 8.46
CA LEU A 22 21.87 30.71 7.11
C LEU A 22 23.07 30.99 6.18
N ALA A 23 24.30 30.66 6.60
CA ALA A 23 25.46 30.71 5.73
C ALA A 23 25.41 29.58 4.68
N ASP A 24 24.91 29.93 3.50
CA ASP A 24 24.85 29.08 2.31
C ASP A 24 26.28 28.77 1.82
N GLY A 25 26.72 27.52 1.91
CA GLY A 25 28.10 27.10 1.68
C GLY A 25 28.22 25.68 1.11
N ALA A 26 28.37 25.65 -0.21
CA ALA A 26 28.72 24.56 -1.12
C ALA A 26 29.49 23.33 -0.58
N ASP A 27 29.03 22.17 -1.07
CA ASP A 27 29.72 20.92 -1.42
C ASP A 27 31.07 20.60 -0.77
N ASP A 28 31.11 19.44 -0.09
CA ASP A 28 32.17 18.45 -0.32
C ASP A 28 31.57 17.03 -0.26
N GLU A 29 31.63 16.37 -1.41
CA GLU A 29 31.37 14.95 -1.60
C GLU A 29 32.51 14.13 -0.98
N ASP A 30 32.19 13.08 -0.23
CA ASP A 30 32.82 11.77 -0.47
C ASP A 30 31.98 10.64 0.14
N ALA A 31 31.79 9.62 -0.69
CA ALA A 31 30.81 8.56 -0.58
C ALA A 31 31.29 7.39 0.28
N ASP A 32 30.34 6.76 0.98
CA ASP A 32 30.41 5.32 1.23
C ASP A 32 29.02 4.69 1.07
N ALA A 33 28.93 3.83 0.07
CA ALA A 33 27.72 3.19 -0.41
C ALA A 33 27.29 2.04 0.51
N ALA A 34 26.11 2.18 1.11
CA ALA A 34 25.31 1.07 1.61
C ALA A 34 23.95 1.12 0.90
N ASP A 35 23.82 0.26 -0.12
CA ASP A 35 22.60 0.05 -0.91
C ASP A 35 21.51 -0.58 -0.02
N GLY A 36 20.77 0.28 0.67
CA GLY A 36 19.51 -0.03 1.31
C GLY A 36 18.42 0.68 0.53
N LEU A 37 17.69 -0.07 -0.29
CA LEU A 37 16.57 0.39 -1.12
C LEU A 37 15.39 0.85 -0.23
N ALA A 38 15.54 1.96 0.47
CA ALA A 38 14.44 2.72 1.01
C ALA A 38 13.93 3.61 -0.12
N ALA A 39 12.85 3.18 -0.76
CA ALA A 39 12.10 4.05 -1.66
C ALA A 39 11.74 5.32 -0.87
N ALA A 40 12.36 6.45 -1.21
CA ALA A 40 11.97 7.75 -0.71
C ALA A 40 10.47 7.94 -1.01
N PRO A 41 9.64 8.37 -0.03
CA PRO A 41 8.22 8.58 -0.28
C PRO A 41 8.06 9.70 -1.31
N GLY A 42 7.72 9.30 -2.54
CA GLY A 42 7.46 10.23 -3.63
C GLY A 42 6.09 10.89 -3.48
N SER A 43 6.07 12.23 -3.56
CA SER A 43 4.97 13.19 -3.88
C SER A 43 3.60 13.09 -3.19
N ALA A 44 3.12 11.92 -2.75
CA ALA A 44 1.82 11.78 -2.10
C ALA A 44 1.81 12.36 -0.68
N GLU A 45 2.90 12.17 0.09
CA GLU A 45 3.06 12.80 1.40
C GLU A 45 3.22 14.33 1.28
N GLY A 46 3.95 14.82 0.28
CA GLY A 46 4.02 16.26 0.00
C GLY A 46 2.65 16.85 -0.32
N ALA A 47 1.81 16.11 -1.05
CA ALA A 47 0.45 16.54 -1.37
C ALA A 47 -0.52 16.56 -0.18
N LEU A 48 -0.20 15.85 0.91
CA LEU A 48 -0.94 15.85 2.18
C LEU A 48 -0.34 16.83 3.20
N ALA A 49 0.99 17.03 3.19
CA ALA A 49 1.72 17.91 4.12
C ALA A 49 1.68 19.39 3.72
N HIS A 50 1.47 19.73 2.44
CA HIS A 50 1.42 21.13 1.98
C HIS A 50 0.04 21.81 2.13
N ALA A 51 -0.91 21.19 2.84
CA ALA A 51 -2.15 21.85 3.23
C ALA A 51 -1.96 22.82 4.42
N SER A 52 -0.92 23.66 4.40
CA SER A 52 -0.78 24.90 5.17
C SER A 52 0.56 25.57 4.86
N ASP A 53 0.70 26.08 3.64
CA ASP A 53 1.55 27.27 3.42
C ASP A 53 0.61 28.39 2.94
N ASN A 54 0.29 29.33 3.84
CA ASN A 54 -0.58 30.49 3.67
C ASN A 54 -2.12 30.34 3.64
N GLY A 55 -2.71 29.20 4.02
CA GLY A 55 -4.18 29.09 4.19
C GLY A 55 -5.00 29.34 2.91
N ARG A 56 -4.33 29.39 1.75
CA ARG A 56 -4.98 29.43 0.45
C ARG A 56 -5.16 27.98 0.00
N PRO A 57 -6.39 27.54 -0.33
CA PRO A 57 -6.58 26.20 -0.89
C PRO A 57 -5.71 26.08 -2.15
N ALA A 58 -4.98 24.98 -2.27
CA ALA A 58 -4.27 24.66 -3.49
C ALA A 58 -5.26 24.70 -4.67
N PRO A 59 -4.87 25.21 -5.84
CA PRO A 59 -5.75 25.20 -7.00
C PRO A 59 -6.22 23.78 -7.27
N ALA A 60 -7.52 23.62 -7.55
CA ALA A 60 -8.08 22.33 -7.90
C ALA A 60 -7.36 21.80 -9.15
N ASP A 61 -7.01 20.51 -9.15
CA ASP A 61 -6.45 19.86 -10.32
C ASP A 61 -7.56 19.72 -11.37
N GLU A 62 -7.47 20.50 -12.45
CA GLU A 62 -8.49 20.60 -13.51
C GLU A 62 -8.47 19.41 -14.48
N ARG A 63 -7.50 18.50 -14.34
CA ARG A 63 -7.41 17.32 -15.21
C ARG A 63 -8.60 16.36 -14.99
N PRO A 64 -8.98 15.58 -16.01
CA PRO A 64 -10.05 14.59 -15.88
C PRO A 64 -9.82 13.65 -14.69
N ALA A 65 -10.89 13.24 -14.02
CA ALA A 65 -10.80 12.35 -12.86
C ALA A 65 -10.15 11.01 -13.21
N GLU A 66 -10.37 10.52 -14.43
CA GLU A 66 -9.76 9.30 -14.97
C GLU A 66 -8.23 9.42 -15.02
N GLU A 67 -7.70 10.55 -15.48
CA GLU A 67 -6.26 10.81 -15.54
C GLU A 67 -5.68 10.89 -14.12
N ARG A 68 -6.30 11.68 -13.23
CA ARG A 68 -5.86 11.83 -11.85
C ARG A 68 -5.89 10.51 -11.08
N THR A 69 -6.90 9.67 -11.34
CA THR A 69 -7.04 8.34 -10.74
C THR A 69 -5.95 7.39 -11.26
N ALA A 70 -5.67 7.40 -12.56
CA ALA A 70 -4.60 6.59 -13.14
C ALA A 70 -3.22 6.97 -12.57
N ASP A 71 -2.94 8.27 -12.45
CA ASP A 71 -1.71 8.79 -11.86
C ASP A 71 -1.56 8.41 -10.38
N LEU A 72 -2.65 8.46 -9.61
CA LEU A 72 -2.66 8.01 -8.21
C LEU A 72 -2.30 6.52 -8.13
N LEU A 73 -2.93 5.68 -8.95
CA LEU A 73 -2.66 4.24 -8.94
C LEU A 73 -1.23 3.92 -9.40
N ALA A 74 -0.66 4.70 -10.32
CA ALA A 74 0.72 4.54 -10.76
C ALA A 74 1.73 4.98 -9.69
N SER A 75 1.54 6.15 -9.09
CA SER A 75 2.40 6.68 -8.02
C SER A 75 2.32 5.86 -6.74
N MET A 76 1.17 5.24 -6.47
CA MET A 76 0.96 4.33 -5.35
C MET A 76 0.94 2.87 -5.76
N ALA A 77 1.77 2.46 -6.73
CA ALA A 77 1.83 1.08 -7.21
C ALA A 77 1.87 0.01 -6.09
N PRO A 78 2.63 0.16 -4.98
CA PRO A 78 2.62 -0.81 -3.87
C PRO A 78 1.29 -0.90 -3.10
N ARG A 79 0.42 0.10 -3.23
CA ARG A 79 -0.91 0.18 -2.61
C ARG A 79 -2.05 0.09 -3.62
N ARG A 80 -1.74 -0.08 -4.91
CA ARG A 80 -2.72 -0.17 -6.01
C ARG A 80 -3.84 -1.15 -5.68
N LYS A 81 -3.51 -2.35 -5.21
CA LYS A 81 -4.49 -3.37 -4.84
C LYS A 81 -5.46 -2.90 -3.75
N VAL A 82 -4.96 -2.22 -2.72
CA VAL A 82 -5.80 -1.70 -1.63
C VAL A 82 -6.73 -0.61 -2.16
N LEU A 83 -6.20 0.33 -2.95
CA LEU A 83 -6.99 1.40 -3.56
C LEU A 83 -8.10 0.85 -4.46
N LEU A 84 -7.78 -0.10 -5.33
CA LEU A 84 -8.75 -0.76 -6.21
C LEU A 84 -9.80 -1.56 -5.43
N SER A 85 -9.40 -2.25 -4.35
CA SER A 85 -10.33 -2.96 -3.46
C SER A 85 -11.31 -2.00 -2.75
N ILE A 86 -10.84 -0.83 -2.31
CA ILE A 86 -11.72 0.20 -1.73
C ILE A 86 -12.76 0.64 -2.77
N LEU A 87 -12.30 0.97 -3.99
CA LEU A 87 -13.18 1.39 -5.08
C LEU A 87 -14.22 0.32 -5.42
N ALA A 88 -13.80 -0.93 -5.58
CA ALA A 88 -14.69 -2.05 -5.85
C ALA A 88 -15.74 -2.25 -4.75
N HIS A 89 -15.33 -2.08 -3.48
CA HIS A 89 -16.25 -2.19 -2.35
C HIS A 89 -17.29 -1.07 -2.33
N CYS A 90 -16.92 0.13 -2.78
CA CYS A 90 -17.77 1.31 -2.85
C CYS A 90 -18.57 1.42 -4.15
N PHE A 91 -18.80 0.31 -4.87
CA PHE A 91 -19.72 0.32 -6.03
C PHE A 91 -21.19 0.62 -5.65
N GLU A 92 -21.51 0.55 -4.36
CA GLU A 92 -22.73 1.05 -3.73
C GLU A 92 -22.30 1.93 -2.54
N PRO A 93 -23.17 2.80 -1.99
CA PRO A 93 -22.83 3.56 -0.80
C PRO A 93 -22.36 2.64 0.34
N ARG A 94 -21.13 2.84 0.81
CA ARG A 94 -20.54 2.09 1.93
C ARG A 94 -20.27 2.99 3.12
N PRO A 95 -20.82 2.68 4.31
CA PRO A 95 -20.49 3.42 5.53
C PRO A 95 -18.98 3.43 5.79
N VAL A 96 -18.48 4.54 6.33
CA VAL A 96 -17.04 4.73 6.65
C VAL A 96 -16.50 3.55 7.49
N ALA A 97 -17.28 3.05 8.45
CA ALA A 97 -16.88 1.94 9.30
C ALA A 97 -16.62 0.63 8.51
N GLN A 98 -17.39 0.37 7.44
CA GLN A 98 -17.20 -0.83 6.60
C GLN A 98 -15.93 -0.70 5.75
N VAL A 99 -15.67 0.49 5.20
CA VAL A 99 -14.43 0.75 4.46
C VAL A 99 -13.20 0.63 5.37
N ASN A 100 -13.29 1.11 6.61
CA ASN A 100 -12.21 0.93 7.61
C ASN A 100 -11.94 -0.55 7.88
N ALA A 101 -12.98 -1.35 8.14
CA ALA A 101 -12.83 -2.78 8.40
C ALA A 101 -12.21 -3.53 7.22
N LEU A 102 -12.59 -3.18 5.98
CA LEU A 102 -11.98 -3.73 4.76
C LEU A 102 -10.48 -3.40 4.69
N VAL A 103 -10.10 -2.14 4.93
CA VAL A 103 -8.69 -1.74 4.86
C VAL A 103 -7.87 -2.41 5.96
N ASP A 104 -8.42 -2.50 7.18
CA ASP A 104 -7.79 -3.23 8.29
C ASP A 104 -7.51 -4.68 7.89
N GLU A 105 -8.49 -5.36 7.28
CA GLU A 105 -8.34 -6.73 6.77
C GLU A 105 -7.24 -6.83 5.71
N LEU A 106 -7.27 -5.96 4.69
CA LEU A 106 -6.29 -5.97 3.60
C LEU A 106 -4.86 -5.70 4.09
N GLN A 107 -4.70 -4.91 5.15
CA GLN A 107 -3.40 -4.52 5.68
C GLN A 107 -2.88 -5.43 6.81
N GLN A 108 -3.66 -6.44 7.27
CA GLN A 108 -3.26 -7.34 8.38
C GLN A 108 -1.88 -7.97 8.19
N ASN A 109 -1.50 -8.27 6.95
CA ASN A 109 -0.23 -8.89 6.60
C ASN A 109 0.69 -7.97 5.79
N ASN A 110 0.27 -6.73 5.52
CA ASN A 110 1.02 -5.75 4.73
C ASN A 110 0.92 -4.37 5.40
N PHE A 111 1.74 -4.18 6.43
CA PHE A 111 1.72 -2.98 7.25
C PHE A 111 1.91 -1.71 6.39
N SER A 112 1.08 -0.72 6.67
CA SER A 112 1.04 0.55 5.96
C SER A 112 0.91 1.67 6.98
N VAL A 113 1.56 2.80 6.70
CA VAL A 113 1.35 4.04 7.45
C VAL A 113 0.04 4.75 7.05
N TYR A 114 -0.51 4.39 5.89
CA TYR A 114 -1.77 4.96 5.39
C TYR A 114 -2.97 4.29 6.04
N SER A 115 -3.74 5.07 6.80
CA SER A 115 -5.06 4.67 7.28
C SER A 115 -6.09 4.62 6.16
N ALA A 116 -7.22 3.98 6.41
CA ALA A 116 -8.38 3.99 5.50
C ALA A 116 -8.83 5.42 5.15
N ALA A 117 -8.84 6.34 6.12
CA ALA A 117 -9.17 7.73 5.90
C ALA A 117 -8.18 8.43 4.96
N ASN A 118 -6.87 8.17 5.09
CA ASN A 118 -5.87 8.72 4.17
C ASN A 118 -6.07 8.20 2.74
N LEU A 119 -6.34 6.90 2.59
CA LEU A 119 -6.55 6.30 1.27
C LEU A 119 -7.84 6.82 0.61
N CYS A 120 -8.93 6.94 1.37
CA CYS A 120 -10.18 7.50 0.85
C CYS A 120 -10.03 8.97 0.47
N ALA A 121 -9.33 9.78 1.27
CA ALA A 121 -9.06 11.18 0.93
C ALA A 121 -8.22 11.33 -0.35
N LEU A 122 -7.25 10.43 -0.59
CA LEU A 122 -6.49 10.42 -1.84
C LEU A 122 -7.37 10.07 -3.05
N LEU A 123 -8.24 9.07 -2.91
CA LEU A 123 -9.20 8.68 -3.95
C LEU A 123 -10.24 9.79 -4.21
N GLU A 124 -10.75 10.44 -3.18
CA GLU A 124 -11.65 11.60 -3.31
C GLU A 124 -10.96 12.76 -4.01
N LYS A 125 -9.72 13.09 -3.62
CA LYS A 125 -8.90 14.12 -4.28
C LYS A 125 -8.60 13.77 -5.75
N ALA A 126 -8.48 12.49 -6.09
CA ALA A 126 -8.34 12.02 -7.48
C ALA A 126 -9.68 12.01 -8.24
N GLY A 127 -10.81 12.21 -7.57
CA GLY A 127 -12.15 12.14 -8.14
C GLY A 127 -12.66 10.71 -8.36
N ALA A 128 -12.06 9.72 -7.72
CA ALA A 128 -12.42 8.30 -7.81
C ALA A 128 -13.47 7.87 -6.76
N LEU A 129 -13.55 8.60 -5.64
CA LEU A 129 -14.55 8.46 -4.59
C LEU A 129 -15.26 9.77 -4.33
N GLU A 130 -16.47 9.68 -3.78
CA GLU A 130 -17.23 10.81 -3.25
C GLU A 130 -17.97 10.44 -1.96
N ARG A 131 -18.31 11.46 -1.17
CA ARG A 131 -19.07 11.32 0.07
C ARG A 131 -20.56 11.49 -0.22
N VAL A 132 -21.34 10.49 0.13
CA VAL A 132 -22.80 10.46 -0.06
C VAL A 132 -23.52 10.04 1.23
N THR A 133 -24.82 10.26 1.31
CA THR A 133 -25.68 9.63 2.30
C THR A 133 -25.92 8.16 1.96
N ALA A 134 -26.55 7.40 2.85
CA ALA A 134 -26.96 6.02 2.60
C ALA A 134 -27.84 5.87 1.34
N ASP A 135 -28.63 6.89 1.02
CA ASP A 135 -29.50 6.94 -0.16
C ASP A 135 -28.80 7.49 -1.43
N GLY A 136 -27.50 7.77 -1.36
CA GLY A 136 -26.69 8.22 -2.50
C GLY A 136 -26.81 9.71 -2.83
N GLN A 137 -27.39 10.53 -1.96
CA GLN A 137 -27.36 11.99 -2.11
C GLN A 137 -25.98 12.54 -1.71
N PRO A 138 -25.46 13.62 -2.31
CA PRO A 138 -24.21 14.23 -1.87
C PRO A 138 -24.26 14.57 -0.38
N ALA A 139 -23.27 14.13 0.40
CA ALA A 139 -23.29 14.28 1.85
C ALA A 139 -23.24 15.77 2.27
N ASP A 140 -22.56 16.61 1.49
CA ASP A 140 -22.41 18.04 1.77
C ASP A 140 -23.72 18.84 1.49
N ASP A 141 -24.70 18.25 0.81
CA ASP A 141 -26.00 18.88 0.49
C ASP A 141 -27.09 18.60 1.53
N VAL A 142 -26.83 17.72 2.51
CA VAL A 142 -27.83 17.32 3.51
C VAL A 142 -27.57 18.02 4.85
N GLU A 143 -28.46 18.93 5.21
CA GLU A 143 -28.46 19.56 6.54
C GLU A 143 -29.19 18.67 7.56
N SER A 144 -28.59 18.49 8.75
CA SER A 144 -29.26 17.82 9.86
C SER A 144 -30.23 18.81 10.54
N GLU A 145 -31.52 18.50 10.50
CA GLU A 145 -32.55 19.34 11.11
C GLU A 145 -32.46 19.29 12.65
N PRO A 146 -32.44 20.44 13.36
CA PRO A 146 -32.41 20.47 14.81
C PRO A 146 -33.72 19.94 15.39
N ARG A 147 -33.61 19.18 16.48
CA ARG A 147 -34.76 18.63 17.20
C ARG A 147 -35.24 19.61 18.27
N VAL A 148 -36.54 19.90 18.30
CA VAL A 148 -37.15 20.67 19.39
C VAL A 148 -37.32 19.77 20.61
N VAL A 149 -36.78 20.19 21.76
CA VAL A 149 -36.90 19.51 23.05
C VAL A 149 -37.45 20.47 24.08
N VAL A 150 -38.42 20.02 24.88
CA VAL A 150 -39.03 20.83 25.93
C VAL A 150 -38.42 20.48 27.28
N VAL A 151 -37.80 21.45 27.94
CA VAL A 151 -37.29 21.34 29.31
C VAL A 151 -37.99 22.39 30.16
N ASP A 152 -38.66 21.94 31.22
CA ASP A 152 -39.44 22.81 32.14
C ASP A 152 -40.45 23.75 31.44
N GLY A 153 -41.04 23.30 30.33
CA GLY A 153 -42.02 24.07 29.57
C GLY A 153 -41.43 25.10 28.61
N VAL A 154 -40.09 25.12 28.45
CA VAL A 154 -39.38 25.96 27.47
C VAL A 154 -38.84 25.09 26.34
N GLU A 155 -39.06 25.51 25.10
CA GLU A 155 -38.55 24.85 23.91
C GLU A 155 -37.07 25.21 23.67
N TYR A 156 -36.24 24.19 23.50
CA TYR A 156 -34.84 24.27 23.12
C TYR A 156 -34.62 23.55 21.80
N LEU A 157 -33.66 24.02 21.01
CA LEU A 157 -33.16 23.28 19.84
C LEU A 157 -31.96 22.45 20.29
N GLU A 158 -32.07 21.14 20.14
CA GLU A 158 -30.97 20.19 20.24
C GLU A 158 -30.48 19.86 18.82
N ALA A 159 -29.19 19.58 18.67
CA ALA A 159 -28.67 19.10 17.39
C ALA A 159 -29.39 17.82 16.98
N GLY A 160 -29.79 17.72 15.72
CA GLY A 160 -30.33 16.49 15.16
C GLY A 160 -29.28 15.38 15.15
N ASP A 161 -29.71 14.16 14.86
CA ASP A 161 -28.79 13.06 14.65
C ASP A 161 -27.88 13.38 13.44
N PRO A 162 -26.57 13.11 13.54
CA PRO A 162 -25.65 13.33 12.43
C PRO A 162 -26.03 12.43 11.26
N VAL A 163 -26.03 13.00 10.05
CA VAL A 163 -26.27 12.24 8.82
C VAL A 163 -25.14 11.23 8.63
N GLU A 164 -25.50 9.96 8.42
CA GLU A 164 -24.51 8.92 8.15
C GLU A 164 -23.84 9.16 6.79
N VAL A 165 -22.51 9.29 6.81
CA VAL A 165 -21.69 9.47 5.61
C VAL A 165 -21.21 8.11 5.10
N CYS A 166 -21.38 7.91 3.80
CA CYS A 166 -20.93 6.77 3.03
C CYS A 166 -19.93 7.21 1.95
N TRP A 167 -19.08 6.28 1.54
CA TRP A 167 -18.25 6.39 0.34
C TRP A 167 -18.93 5.75 -0.85
N LEU A 168 -18.86 6.40 -2.00
CA LEU A 168 -19.34 5.87 -3.28
C LEU A 168 -18.25 6.06 -4.35
N ALA A 169 -18.02 5.03 -5.16
CA ALA A 169 -17.15 5.10 -6.32
C ALA A 169 -17.83 5.86 -7.45
N THR A 170 -17.14 6.88 -7.94
CA THR A 170 -17.53 7.65 -9.13
C THR A 170 -17.32 6.80 -10.39
N ASP A 171 -17.78 7.31 -11.54
CA ASP A 171 -17.55 6.66 -12.83
C ASP A 171 -16.05 6.45 -13.13
N ALA A 172 -15.19 7.42 -12.78
CA ALA A 172 -13.75 7.30 -12.92
C ALA A 172 -13.16 6.19 -12.02
N GLY A 173 -13.64 6.08 -10.77
CA GLY A 173 -13.24 5.02 -9.86
C GLY A 173 -13.64 3.63 -10.36
N ARG A 174 -14.86 3.50 -10.89
CA ARG A 174 -15.36 2.24 -11.50
C ARG A 174 -14.56 1.86 -12.74
N ALA A 175 -14.32 2.82 -13.63
CA ALA A 175 -13.51 2.61 -14.84
C ALA A 175 -12.10 2.15 -14.48
N ALA A 176 -11.50 2.68 -13.40
CA ALA A 176 -10.18 2.25 -12.93
C ALA A 176 -10.17 0.80 -12.43
N VAL A 177 -11.24 0.35 -11.75
CA VAL A 177 -11.41 -1.06 -11.34
C VAL A 177 -11.58 -1.96 -12.57
N GLU A 178 -12.41 -1.57 -13.53
CA GLU A 178 -12.65 -2.35 -14.76
C GLU A 178 -11.41 -2.44 -15.65
N ALA A 179 -10.59 -1.39 -15.68
CA ALA A 179 -9.34 -1.33 -16.41
C ALA A 179 -8.23 -2.17 -15.75
N ASP A 180 -8.40 -2.63 -14.51
CA ASP A 180 -7.41 -3.51 -13.88
C ASP A 180 -7.48 -4.92 -14.47
N LYS A 181 -6.43 -5.30 -15.21
CA LYS A 181 -6.32 -6.60 -15.89
C LYS A 181 -5.17 -7.45 -15.33
N PRO A 182 -5.28 -7.95 -14.08
CA PRO A 182 -4.19 -8.72 -13.46
C PRO A 182 -3.88 -10.02 -14.21
N LEU A 183 -4.90 -10.68 -14.77
CA LEU A 183 -4.71 -11.90 -15.55
C LEU A 183 -3.99 -11.64 -16.88
N GLU A 184 -4.26 -10.50 -17.54
CA GLU A 184 -3.54 -10.11 -18.75
C GLU A 184 -2.08 -9.76 -18.42
N ARG A 185 -1.83 -9.01 -17.33
CA ARG A 185 -0.47 -8.76 -16.84
C ARG A 185 0.30 -10.06 -16.56
N LEU A 186 -0.35 -11.05 -15.94
CA LEU A 186 0.26 -12.35 -15.70
C LEU A 186 0.57 -13.07 -17.02
N ARG A 187 -0.34 -13.03 -17.99
CA ARG A 187 -0.12 -13.64 -19.31
C ARG A 187 1.07 -13.00 -20.02
N ASP A 188 1.14 -11.67 -20.04
CA ASP A 188 2.25 -10.92 -20.63
C ASP A 188 3.59 -11.25 -19.94
N LEU A 189 3.57 -11.38 -18.61
CA LEU A 189 4.73 -11.82 -17.84
C LEU A 189 5.21 -13.21 -18.28
N LEU A 190 4.30 -14.18 -18.38
CA LEU A 190 4.63 -15.55 -18.76
C LEU A 190 5.14 -15.63 -20.21
N ASP A 191 4.55 -14.86 -21.12
CA ASP A 191 4.99 -14.79 -22.51
C ASP A 191 6.39 -14.14 -22.63
N HIS A 192 6.63 -13.05 -21.90
CA HIS A 192 7.93 -12.37 -21.87
C HIS A 192 9.03 -13.25 -21.26
N ASP A 193 8.73 -13.97 -20.18
CA ASP A 193 9.67 -14.82 -19.46
C ASP A 193 9.51 -16.31 -19.81
N ALA A 194 9.21 -16.63 -21.07
CA ALA A 194 8.91 -18.00 -21.51
C ALA A 194 9.99 -19.04 -21.16
N ALA A 195 11.26 -18.63 -21.02
CA ALA A 195 12.36 -19.51 -20.60
C ALA A 195 12.25 -19.97 -19.13
N TYR A 196 11.48 -19.26 -18.30
CA TYR A 196 11.35 -19.48 -16.86
C TYR A 196 9.98 -20.03 -16.45
N LEU A 197 9.12 -20.42 -17.40
CA LEU A 197 7.80 -21.00 -17.12
C LEU A 197 7.84 -22.16 -16.10
N PRO A 198 8.83 -23.09 -16.12
CA PRO A 198 8.93 -24.12 -15.10
C PRO A 198 9.11 -23.55 -13.68
N ILE A 199 9.84 -22.43 -13.55
CA ILE A 199 10.08 -21.76 -12.27
C ILE A 199 8.79 -21.10 -11.76
N TYR A 200 8.07 -20.37 -12.63
CA TYR A 200 6.77 -19.78 -12.25
C TYR A 200 5.75 -20.85 -11.85
N LYS A 201 5.65 -21.94 -12.62
CA LYS A 201 4.78 -23.08 -12.29
C LYS A 201 5.12 -23.65 -10.92
N ARG A 202 6.41 -23.89 -10.64
CA ARG A 202 6.87 -24.43 -9.35
C ARG A 202 6.47 -23.53 -8.18
N ILE A 203 6.73 -22.23 -8.29
CA ILE A 203 6.41 -21.26 -7.24
C ILE A 203 4.89 -21.20 -7.00
N LEU A 204 4.11 -21.07 -8.06
CA LEU A 204 2.64 -21.03 -7.96
C LEU A 204 2.09 -22.32 -7.35
N ALA A 205 2.63 -23.49 -7.71
CA ALA A 205 2.20 -24.77 -7.17
C ALA A 205 2.54 -24.92 -5.68
N LEU A 206 3.73 -24.48 -5.27
CA LEU A 206 4.11 -24.44 -3.85
C LEU A 206 3.17 -23.52 -3.05
N CYS A 207 2.88 -22.33 -3.57
CA CYS A 207 2.01 -21.36 -2.92
C CYS A 207 0.51 -21.74 -2.96
N ALA A 208 0.14 -22.75 -3.76
CA ALA A 208 -1.21 -23.31 -3.81
C ALA A 208 -1.48 -24.36 -2.73
N ALA A 209 -0.46 -24.83 -2.02
CA ALA A 209 -0.62 -25.74 -0.90
C ALA A 209 -1.40 -25.09 0.25
N GLU A 210 -2.03 -25.92 1.10
CA GLU A 210 -2.72 -25.44 2.30
C GLU A 210 -1.75 -24.63 3.20
N GLY A 211 -2.13 -23.39 3.53
CA GLY A 211 -1.29 -22.48 4.30
C GLY A 211 -0.19 -21.76 3.50
N GLY A 212 -0.10 -21.98 2.19
CA GLY A 212 0.89 -21.35 1.31
C GLY A 212 2.31 -21.88 1.49
N ALA A 213 3.29 -21.14 0.97
CA ALA A 213 4.72 -21.48 1.05
C ALA A 213 5.54 -20.37 1.70
N LYS A 214 6.48 -20.73 2.58
CA LYS A 214 7.39 -19.74 3.18
C LYS A 214 8.56 -19.48 2.24
N THR A 215 9.13 -18.28 2.33
CA THR A 215 10.30 -17.87 1.52
C THR A 215 11.45 -18.91 1.53
N PRO A 216 11.85 -19.51 2.66
CA PRO A 216 12.91 -20.54 2.64
C PRO A 216 12.56 -21.77 1.81
N ASP A 217 11.30 -22.21 1.80
CA ASP A 217 10.84 -23.37 1.04
C ASP A 217 10.84 -23.08 -0.46
N ILE A 218 10.41 -21.87 -0.84
CA ILE A 218 10.45 -21.40 -2.23
C ILE A 218 11.91 -21.29 -2.72
N ASN A 219 12.78 -20.69 -1.91
CA ASN A 219 14.20 -20.55 -2.23
C ASN A 219 14.86 -21.93 -2.42
N ALA A 220 14.61 -22.88 -1.52
CA ALA A 220 15.14 -24.24 -1.62
C ALA A 220 14.71 -24.95 -2.91
N ALA A 221 13.49 -24.68 -3.38
CA ALA A 221 12.94 -25.28 -4.59
C ALA A 221 13.45 -24.64 -5.89
N VAL A 222 13.87 -23.37 -5.86
CA VAL A 222 14.18 -22.58 -7.07
C VAL A 222 15.66 -22.25 -7.22
N ASP A 223 16.34 -21.87 -6.15
CA ASP A 223 17.65 -21.18 -6.25
C ASP A 223 18.78 -22.05 -6.81
N ASN A 224 18.61 -23.38 -6.80
CA ASN A 224 19.57 -24.34 -7.35
C ASN A 224 19.18 -24.86 -8.75
N ASP A 225 18.07 -24.40 -9.32
CA ASP A 225 17.68 -24.77 -10.67
C ASP A 225 18.69 -24.24 -11.70
N LEU A 226 18.98 -25.03 -12.74
CA LEU A 226 19.93 -24.65 -13.78
C LEU A 226 19.45 -23.43 -14.59
N LEU A 227 18.12 -23.28 -14.75
CA LEU A 227 17.53 -22.16 -15.49
C LEU A 227 17.88 -20.81 -14.85
N VAL A 228 18.01 -20.77 -13.53
CA VAL A 228 18.24 -19.52 -12.77
C VAL A 228 19.72 -19.27 -12.47
N GLN A 229 20.66 -20.06 -13.04
CA GLN A 229 22.09 -19.85 -12.81
C GLN A 229 22.72 -18.87 -13.80
N LYS A 230 22.19 -18.75 -15.03
CA LYS A 230 22.77 -17.90 -16.10
C LYS A 230 21.68 -17.27 -17.00
N PRO A 231 21.39 -15.96 -16.84
CA PRO A 231 21.86 -15.08 -15.77
C PRO A 231 21.40 -15.58 -14.39
N ARG A 232 22.11 -15.13 -13.33
CA ARG A 232 21.80 -15.54 -11.98
C ARG A 232 20.53 -14.84 -11.50
N PHE A 233 19.50 -15.61 -11.17
CA PHE A 233 18.29 -15.16 -10.48
C PHE A 233 18.06 -16.00 -9.22
N TYR A 234 17.30 -15.43 -8.28
CA TYR A 234 16.86 -16.09 -7.04
C TYR A 234 15.33 -16.07 -6.98
N ALA A 235 14.73 -16.97 -6.23
CA ALA A 235 13.27 -17.07 -6.01
C ALA A 235 12.57 -15.71 -5.81
N PRO A 236 13.08 -14.77 -4.98
CA PRO A 236 12.46 -13.46 -4.78
C PRO A 236 12.25 -12.66 -6.09
N HIS A 237 13.09 -12.84 -7.11
CA HIS A 237 12.91 -12.19 -8.42
C HIS A 237 11.59 -12.60 -9.07
N PHE A 238 11.27 -13.89 -9.04
CA PHE A 238 10.07 -14.44 -9.66
C PHE A 238 8.84 -14.19 -8.78
N VAL A 239 9.00 -14.27 -7.45
CA VAL A 239 7.94 -13.95 -6.49
C VAL A 239 7.48 -12.49 -6.63
N ASP A 240 8.42 -11.53 -6.71
CA ASP A 240 8.11 -10.11 -6.92
C ASP A 240 7.33 -9.87 -8.22
N LYS A 241 7.72 -10.54 -9.33
CA LYS A 241 7.00 -10.46 -10.60
C LYS A 241 5.59 -11.05 -10.52
N LEU A 242 5.43 -12.19 -9.85
CA LEU A 242 4.11 -12.81 -9.62
C LEU A 242 3.22 -11.94 -8.73
N GLU A 243 3.77 -11.35 -7.66
CA GLU A 243 3.05 -10.42 -6.78
C GLU A 243 2.57 -9.19 -7.55
N LYS A 244 3.41 -8.60 -8.41
CA LYS A 244 3.04 -7.47 -9.29
C LYS A 244 1.93 -7.79 -10.29
N CYS A 245 1.73 -9.07 -10.60
CA CYS A 245 0.63 -9.55 -11.43
C CYS A 245 -0.60 -9.97 -10.61
N ASP A 246 -0.60 -9.73 -9.29
CA ASP A 246 -1.59 -10.21 -8.34
C ASP A 246 -1.70 -11.74 -8.28
N ALA A 247 -0.73 -12.50 -8.78
CA ALA A 247 -0.76 -13.95 -8.80
C ALA A 247 -0.42 -14.57 -7.42
N LEU A 248 0.37 -13.85 -6.61
CA LEU A 248 0.70 -14.20 -5.24
C LEU A 248 0.34 -13.07 -4.28
N ALA A 249 0.08 -13.42 -3.03
CA ALA A 249 -0.09 -12.48 -1.93
C ALA A 249 0.64 -12.97 -0.69
N TRP A 250 1.26 -12.04 0.06
CA TRP A 250 1.85 -12.35 1.35
C TRP A 250 0.79 -12.36 2.46
N GLN A 251 0.66 -13.49 3.16
CA GLN A 251 -0.24 -13.71 4.29
C GLN A 251 0.44 -14.54 5.38
N LYS A 252 1.57 -14.05 5.92
CA LYS A 252 2.53 -14.80 6.77
C LYS A 252 3.28 -15.93 6.06
N ALA A 253 2.77 -16.34 4.90
CA ALA A 253 3.39 -17.15 3.87
C ALA A 253 2.93 -16.63 2.50
N TRP A 254 3.59 -17.01 1.41
CA TRP A 254 3.13 -16.71 0.06
C TRP A 254 1.97 -17.63 -0.30
N VAL A 255 0.84 -17.03 -0.66
CA VAL A 255 -0.40 -17.73 -1.00
C VAL A 255 -0.77 -17.40 -2.44
N VAL A 256 -1.20 -18.42 -3.19
CA VAL A 256 -1.72 -18.23 -4.53
C VAL A 256 -3.08 -17.53 -4.49
N THR A 257 -3.26 -16.52 -5.34
CA THR A 257 -4.56 -15.85 -5.52
C THR A 257 -5.38 -16.59 -6.59
N GLU A 258 -6.56 -16.07 -6.90
CA GLU A 258 -7.34 -16.56 -8.04
C GLU A 258 -6.62 -16.34 -9.38
N VAL A 259 -5.95 -15.20 -9.53
CA VAL A 259 -5.14 -14.90 -10.73
C VAL A 259 -3.99 -15.90 -10.86
N GLY A 260 -3.34 -16.25 -9.75
CA GLY A 260 -2.28 -17.25 -9.73
C GLY A 260 -2.78 -18.67 -10.03
N ARG A 261 -4.00 -19.02 -9.62
CA ARG A 261 -4.64 -20.30 -9.97
C ARG A 261 -4.94 -20.38 -11.46
N ALA A 262 -5.50 -19.33 -12.06
CA ALA A 262 -5.65 -19.25 -13.51
C ALA A 262 -4.28 -19.32 -14.23
N GLY A 263 -3.24 -18.71 -13.65
CA GLY A 263 -1.86 -18.87 -14.12
C GLY A 263 -1.36 -20.32 -14.11
N LEU A 264 -1.68 -21.09 -13.06
CA LEU A 264 -1.34 -22.52 -13.01
C LEU A 264 -2.02 -23.31 -14.13
N GLU A 265 -3.26 -22.99 -14.47
CA GLU A 265 -3.98 -23.60 -15.59
C GLU A 265 -3.30 -23.28 -16.94
N MET A 266 -2.87 -22.02 -17.14
CA MET A 266 -2.09 -21.64 -18.33
C MET A 266 -0.78 -22.44 -18.46
N LEU A 267 -0.21 -22.87 -17.34
CA LEU A 267 1.05 -23.62 -17.26
C LEU A 267 0.85 -25.14 -17.19
N ALA A 268 -0.36 -25.66 -17.40
CA ALA A 268 -0.68 -27.08 -17.23
C ALA A 268 0.28 -27.99 -18.01
N ASP A 269 0.56 -27.65 -19.27
CA ASP A 269 1.42 -28.43 -20.18
C ASP A 269 2.92 -28.18 -20.01
N VAL A 270 3.31 -27.19 -19.19
CA VAL A 270 4.72 -26.90 -18.94
C VAL A 270 5.33 -28.00 -18.08
N VAL A 271 6.36 -28.67 -18.59
CA VAL A 271 7.08 -29.71 -17.85
C VAL A 271 8.00 -29.05 -16.82
N ASP A 272 7.66 -29.19 -15.54
CA ASP A 272 8.53 -28.82 -14.43
C ASP A 272 9.36 -30.04 -14.01
N LYS A 273 10.68 -29.99 -14.25
CA LYS A 273 11.63 -30.96 -13.71
C LYS A 273 12.25 -30.33 -12.46
N PRO A 274 12.06 -30.91 -11.25
CA PRO A 274 12.59 -30.32 -10.03
C PRO A 274 14.11 -30.16 -10.11
N ALA A 275 14.63 -29.11 -9.46
CA ALA A 275 16.06 -28.90 -9.34
C ALA A 275 16.74 -30.17 -8.81
N ASN A 276 17.75 -30.67 -9.53
CA ASN A 276 18.50 -31.88 -9.15
C ASN A 276 18.90 -31.80 -7.67
N GLY A 277 18.28 -32.64 -6.82
CA GLY A 277 18.65 -32.79 -5.40
C GLY A 277 17.52 -32.68 -4.37
N THR A 278 16.29 -32.34 -4.74
CA THR A 278 15.16 -32.42 -3.79
C THR A 278 14.76 -33.88 -3.57
N LYS A 279 15.24 -34.48 -2.48
CA LYS A 279 14.68 -35.73 -1.97
C LYS A 279 13.22 -35.47 -1.57
N THR A 280 12.30 -36.17 -2.22
CA THR A 280 10.93 -36.35 -1.74
C THR A 280 10.98 -36.73 -0.24
N PRO A 281 10.20 -36.09 0.65
CA PRO A 281 10.06 -36.60 2.01
C PRO A 281 9.46 -38.00 1.89
N ALA A 282 10.18 -38.99 2.39
CA ALA A 282 9.69 -40.36 2.45
C ALA A 282 8.35 -40.34 3.21
N THR A 283 7.30 -40.83 2.56
CA THR A 283 6.08 -41.28 3.23
C THR A 283 6.52 -42.20 4.37
N ALA A 284 6.18 -41.82 5.60
CA ALA A 284 6.36 -42.67 6.76
C ALA A 284 5.49 -43.91 6.57
N ASP A 285 6.13 -45.01 6.20
CA ASP A 285 5.55 -46.34 6.23
C ASP A 285 4.95 -46.61 7.61
N GLU A 286 3.71 -47.09 7.58
CA GLU A 286 3.07 -47.82 8.65
C GLU A 286 4.05 -48.84 9.25
N LYS A 287 4.21 -48.78 10.57
CA LYS A 287 4.63 -49.95 11.34
C LYS A 287 3.52 -50.29 12.33
N GLU A 288 2.97 -51.48 12.10
CA GLU A 288 2.22 -52.33 13.04
C GLU A 288 2.80 -52.31 14.46
#